data_AF-A0AA95MGJ6-F1
#
_entry.id   AF-A0AA95MGJ6-F1
#
_cell.length_a   1.000
_cell.length_b   1.000
_cell.length_c   1.000
_cell.angle_alpha   90.00
_cell.angle_beta   90.00
_cell.angle_gamma   90.00
#
_symmetry.space_group_name_H-M   'P 1'
#
loop_
_entity.id
_entity.type
_entity.pdbx_description
1 polymer ?
#
loop_
_entity_poly.entity_id
_entity_poly.type
_entity_poly.pdbx_seq_one_letter_code
_entity_poly.pdbx_strand_id
1 'polypeptide(L)' 'MEKKLLNSPQHSDEYTDAAVAEMFLNNALIEFKRKKIRKEIDQTLQDGNKELFLKLTEELKKIS' A
#
# COMPACT_ATOMS: atom_id res chain seq x y z
N MET A 1 53.25 1.10 -1.89
CA MET A 1 52.44 -0.01 -2.43
C MET A 1 51.05 0.09 -1.84
N GLU A 2 50.12 0.65 -2.60
CA GLU A 2 48.71 0.79 -2.18
C GLU A 2 48.02 -0.56 -2.31
N LYS A 3 47.68 -1.16 -1.17
CA LYS A 3 46.96 -2.44 -1.12
C LYS A 3 45.47 -2.12 -1.20
N LYS A 4 44.91 -2.28 -2.41
CA LYS A 4 43.50 -2.07 -2.70
C LYS A 4 42.64 -2.92 -1.76
N LEU A 5 41.72 -2.22 -1.10
CA LEU A 5 40.58 -2.73 -0.35
C LEU A 5 39.74 -3.62 -1.28
N LEU A 6 39.95 -4.93 -1.26
CA LEU A 6 39.31 -5.85 -2.19
C LEU A 6 38.65 -7.03 -1.46
N ASN A 7 37.85 -6.75 -0.43
CA ASN A 7 36.85 -7.70 0.07
C ASN A 7 35.81 -7.04 0.99
N SER A 8 34.95 -6.18 0.44
CA SER A 8 33.66 -5.90 1.07
C SER A 8 32.57 -6.47 0.17
N PRO A 9 31.82 -7.50 0.61
CA PRO A 9 30.59 -7.86 -0.07
C PRO A 9 29.58 -6.73 0.21
N GLN A 10 29.49 -5.76 -0.69
CA GLN A 10 28.52 -4.66 -0.64
C GLN A 10 27.14 -5.08 -1.21
N HIS A 11 26.77 -6.36 -1.06
CA HIS A 11 25.45 -6.86 -1.48
C HIS A 11 24.40 -6.73 -0.35
N SER A 12 24.50 -5.68 0.48
CA SER A 12 23.46 -5.37 1.47
C SER A 12 22.30 -4.57 0.88
N ASP A 13 22.54 -3.82 -0.20
CA ASP A 13 21.63 -2.76 -0.64
C ASP A 13 20.44 -3.30 -1.47
N GLU A 14 20.63 -4.38 -2.24
CA GLU A 14 19.55 -5.01 -3.03
C GLU A 14 18.47 -5.66 -2.16
N TYR A 15 18.85 -6.25 -1.03
CA TYR A 15 17.88 -6.84 -0.09
C TYR A 15 17.07 -5.77 0.64
N THR A 16 17.68 -4.61 0.91
CA THR A 16 16.95 -3.48 1.51
C THR A 16 15.98 -2.85 0.51
N ASP A 17 16.34 -2.75 -0.77
CA ASP A 17 15.47 -2.19 -1.81
C ASP A 17 14.24 -3.07 -2.07
N ALA A 18 14.42 -4.40 -2.12
CA ALA A 18 13.31 -5.33 -2.28
C ALA A 18 12.33 -5.28 -1.09
N ALA A 19 12.84 -5.22 0.14
CA ALA A 19 12.02 -5.10 1.34
C ALA A 19 11.25 -3.77 1.40
N VAL A 20 11.90 -2.66 1.00
CA VAL A 20 11.27 -1.34 0.90
C VAL A 20 10.20 -1.32 -0.19
N ALA A 21 10.45 -1.94 -1.34
CA ALA A 21 9.47 -2.07 -2.41
C ALA A 21 8.24 -2.88 -1.97
N GLU A 22 8.44 -3.96 -1.20
CA GLU A 22 7.34 -4.76 -0.66
C GLU A 22 6.50 -3.97 0.37
N MET A 23 7.16 -3.26 1.29
CA MET A 23 6.46 -2.36 2.23
C MET A 23 5.68 -1.26 1.50
N PHE A 24 6.29 -0.66 0.48
CA PHE A 24 5.64 0.37 -0.34
C PHE A 24 4.44 -0.19 -1.10
N LEU A 25 4.57 -1.38 -1.70
CA LEU A 25 3.48 -2.04 -2.41
C LEU A 25 2.32 -2.37 -1.46
N ASN A 26 2.61 -2.92 -0.28
CA ASN A 26 1.60 -3.21 0.74
C ASN A 26 0.86 -1.93 1.17
N ASN A 27 1.59 -0.85 1.43
CA ASN A 27 1.00 0.44 1.77
C ASN A 27 0.16 1.01 0.61
N ALA A 28 0.68 0.97 -0.61
CA ALA A 28 -0.02 1.43 -1.81
C ALA A 28 -1.31 0.64 -2.07
N LEU A 29 -1.30 -0.68 -1.86
CA LEU A 29 -2.49 -1.53 -1.99
C LEU A 29 -3.56 -1.18 -0.95
N ILE A 30 -3.17 -0.97 0.31
CA ILE A 30 -4.09 -0.57 1.38
C ILE A 30 -4.70 0.81 1.07
N GLU A 31 -3.86 1.78 0.69
CA GLU A 31 -4.31 3.12 0.33
C GLU A 31 -5.19 3.12 -0.93
N PHE A 32 -4.88 2.30 -1.92
CA PHE A 32 -5.71 2.14 -3.11
C PHE A 32 -7.08 1.54 -2.78
N LYS A 33 -7.13 0.48 -1.96
CA LYS A 33 -8.40 -0.12 -1.49
C LYS A 33 -9.23 0.91 -0.72
N ARG A 34 -8.60 1.66 0.20
CA ARG A 34 -9.27 2.74 0.94
C ARG A 34 -9.82 3.82 0.02
N LYS A 35 -9.03 4.29 -0.96
CA LYS A 35 -9.49 5.30 -1.94
C LYS A 35 -10.63 4.78 -2.82
N LYS A 36 -10.56 3.53 -3.26
CA LYS A 36 -11.61 2.91 -4.07
C LYS A 36 -12.93 2.85 -3.28
N ILE A 37 -12.90 2.34 -2.05
CA ILE A 37 -14.10 2.23 -1.21
C ILE A 37 -14.68 3.62 -0.90
N ARG A 38 -13.83 4.63 -0.60
CA ARG A 38 -14.31 6.01 -0.42
C ARG A 38 -15.01 6.55 -1.68
N LYS A 39 -14.44 6.30 -2.87
CA LYS A 39 -15.05 6.73 -4.13
C LYS A 39 -16.39 6.03 -4.38
N GLU A 40 -16.51 4.74 -4.07
CA GLU A 40 -17.78 4.03 -4.17
C GLU A 40 -18.79 4.51 -3.13
N ILE A 41 -18.34 4.86 -1.92
CA ILE A 41 -19.16 5.52 -0.90
C ILE A 41 -19.70 6.86 -1.43
N ASP A 42 -18.85 7.71 -1.99
CA ASP A 42 -19.27 9.00 -2.56
C ASP A 42 -20.29 8.81 -3.70
N GLN A 43 -20.06 7.81 -4.56
CA GLN A 43 -20.97 7.46 -5.64
C GLN A 43 -22.33 6.97 -5.10
N THR A 44 -22.34 6.13 -4.07
CA THR A 44 -23.58 5.64 -3.46
C THR A 44 -24.34 6.71 -2.69
N LEU A 45 -23.65 7.70 -2.12
CA LEU A 45 -24.26 8.90 -1.56
C LEU A 45 -24.94 9.75 -2.64
N GLN A 46 -24.31 9.91 -3.82
CA GLN A 46 -24.92 10.59 -4.96
C GLN A 46 -26.13 9.83 -5.53
N ASP A 47 -26.06 8.51 -5.58
CA ASP A 47 -27.12 7.63 -6.08
C ASP A 47 -28.27 7.46 -5.06
N GLY A 48 -28.07 7.89 -3.81
CA GLY A 48 -29.03 7.71 -2.71
C GLY A 48 -29.13 6.27 -2.20
N ASN A 49 -28.15 5.42 -2.50
CA ASN A 49 -28.19 3.99 -2.20
C ASN A 49 -27.64 3.68 -0.80
N LYS A 50 -28.55 3.74 0.19
CA LYS A 50 -28.22 3.57 1.60
C LYS A 50 -27.69 2.17 1.97
N GLU A 51 -28.18 1.11 1.31
CA GLU A 51 -27.70 -0.26 1.57
C GLU A 51 -26.26 -0.46 1.12
N LEU A 52 -25.93 0.00 -0.09
CA LEU A 52 -24.56 -0.07 -0.61
C LEU A 52 -23.60 0.79 0.21
N PHE A 53 -24.03 1.99 0.61
CA PHE A 53 -23.25 2.85 1.51
C PHE A 53 -22.89 2.14 2.83
N LEU A 54 -23.87 1.48 3.48
CA LEU A 54 -23.65 0.74 4.72
C LEU A 54 -22.65 -0.41 4.54
N LYS A 55 -22.83 -1.22 3.49
CA LYS A 55 -21.91 -2.33 3.18
C LYS A 55 -20.48 -1.85 2.94
N LEU A 56 -20.30 -0.82 2.11
CA LEU A 56 -18.99 -0.25 1.80
C LEU A 56 -18.34 0.40 3.02
N THR A 57 -19.14 1.03 3.89
CA THR A 57 -18.64 1.62 5.15
C THR A 57 -18.18 0.53 6.12
N GLU A 58 -18.86 -0.61 6.19
CA GLU A 58 -18.42 -1.76 6.97
C GLU A 58 -17.13 -2.37 6.40
N GLU A 59 -17.01 -2.49 5.08
CA GLU A 59 -15.76 -2.93 4.44
C GLU A 59 -14.61 -1.96 4.71
N LEU A 60 -14.85 -0.64 4.65
CA LEU A 60 -13.85 0.36 5.00
C LEU A 60 -13.38 0.23 6.45
N LYS A 61 -14.30 -0.05 7.38
CA LYS A 61 -13.97 -0.28 8.81
C LYS A 61 -13.13 -1.53 9.03
N LYS A 62 -13.32 -2.59 8.23
CA LYS A 62 -12.52 -3.83 8.33
C LYS A 62 -11.10 -3.66 7.82
N ILE A 63 -10.88 -2.73 6.89
CA ILE A 63 -9.58 -2.44 6.28
C ILE A 63 -8.82 -1.35 7.07
N SER A 64 -9.50 -0.64 7.97
CA SER A 64 -8.96 0.49 8.73
C SER A 64 -8.40 0.12 10.11
#